data_AF-A0A7L4FA73-F1
#
_entry.id   AF-A0A7L4FA73-F1
#
_cell.length_a   1.000
_cell.length_b   1.000
_cell.length_c   1.000
_cell.angle_alpha   90.00
_cell.angle_beta   90.00
_cell.angle_gamma   90.00
#
_symmetry.space_group_name_H-M   'P 1'
#
loop_
_entity.id
_entity.type
_entity.pdbx_description
1 polymer ?
#
loop_
_entity_poly.entity_id
_entity_poly.type
_entity_poly.pdbx_seq_one_letter_code
_entity_poly.pdbx_strand_id
1 'polypeptide(L)'
;NNLLLRKDVCSWSTGMQLRFNISQLEEWLRGKNLQQSGAAQMLELLIQAAQLLQLKKKTLEDAEAICSMCTLLTTQQIVKILNLYTPVNEFEERVTVAFIRDIQTHLQERNDPPQLLLDFKHMFPVLFPFNPSSITMDSIHIPASLNLEFLHKV
;
A
#
# COMPACT_ATOMS: atom_id res chain seq x y z
N ASN A 1 4.70 -7.12 -2.31
CA ASN A 1 5.46 -8.39 -2.32
C ASN A 1 5.39 -9.15 -3.62
N ASN A 2 4.21 -9.58 -4.12
CA ASN A 2 4.13 -10.32 -5.39
C ASN A 2 4.81 -9.58 -6.57
N LEU A 3 4.59 -8.26 -6.69
CA LEU A 3 5.26 -7.41 -7.68
C LEU A 3 6.80 -7.47 -7.63
N LEU A 4 7.38 -7.64 -6.43
CA LEU A 4 8.82 -7.67 -6.21
C LEU A 4 9.45 -9.05 -6.48
N LEU A 5 8.62 -10.08 -6.62
CA LEU A 5 9.05 -11.48 -6.77
C LEU A 5 8.83 -12.04 -8.18
N ARG A 6 7.98 -11.40 -8.98
CA ARG A 6 7.52 -11.90 -10.28
C ARG A 6 7.83 -10.92 -11.40
N LYS A 7 8.43 -11.42 -12.49
CA LYS A 7 8.77 -10.61 -13.67
C LYS A 7 7.56 -10.30 -14.54
N ASP A 8 6.60 -11.22 -14.59
CA ASP A 8 5.43 -11.18 -15.47
C ASP A 8 4.36 -10.17 -15.04
N VAL A 9 4.55 -9.50 -13.90
CA VAL A 9 3.60 -8.54 -13.32
C VAL A 9 4.17 -7.11 -13.25
N CYS A 10 5.36 -6.87 -13.80
CA CYS A 10 5.99 -5.54 -13.81
C CYS A 10 5.91 -4.93 -15.22
N SER A 11 4.78 -4.32 -15.55
CA SER A 11 4.55 -3.65 -16.85
C SER A 11 3.76 -2.36 -16.67
N TRP A 12 3.76 -1.50 -17.70
CA TRP A 12 2.92 -0.29 -17.68
C TRP A 12 1.43 -0.63 -17.48
N SER A 13 0.94 -1.64 -18.19
CA SER A 13 -0.46 -2.10 -18.10
C SER A 13 -0.83 -2.58 -16.70
N THR A 14 0.09 -3.27 -16.02
CA THR A 14 -0.11 -3.68 -14.63
C THR A 14 -0.18 -2.47 -13.70
N GLY A 15 0.66 -1.46 -13.93
CA GLY A 15 0.56 -0.18 -13.23
C GLY A 15 -0.84 0.43 -13.40
N MET A 16 -1.40 0.40 -14.61
CA MET A 16 -2.74 0.96 -14.88
C MET A 16 -3.84 0.20 -14.13
N GLN A 17 -3.79 -1.13 -14.19
CA GLN A 17 -4.72 -1.98 -13.45
C GLN A 17 -4.63 -1.75 -11.94
N LEU A 18 -3.41 -1.62 -11.39
CA LEU A 18 -3.21 -1.35 -9.97
C LEU A 18 -3.83 -0.01 -9.56
N ARG A 19 -3.62 1.06 -10.34
CA ARG A 19 -4.24 2.36 -10.05
C ARG A 19 -5.76 2.29 -10.02
N PHE A 20 -6.37 1.60 -10.99
CA PHE A 20 -7.82 1.39 -10.99
C PHE A 20 -8.27 0.58 -9.77
N ASN A 21 -7.59 -0.52 -9.44
CA ASN A 21 -7.95 -1.31 -8.27
C ASN A 21 -7.85 -0.49 -6.97
N ILE A 22 -6.82 0.35 -6.83
CA ILE A 22 -6.64 1.24 -5.68
C ILE A 22 -7.77 2.27 -5.63
N SER A 23 -8.16 2.89 -6.74
CA SER A 23 -9.26 3.86 -6.74
C SER A 23 -10.59 3.22 -6.30
N GLN A 24 -10.83 1.95 -6.66
CA GLN A 24 -12.01 1.23 -6.17
C GLN A 24 -11.95 0.97 -4.65
N LEU A 25 -10.77 0.72 -4.10
CA LEU A 25 -10.59 0.58 -2.64
C LEU A 25 -10.78 1.90 -1.91
N GLU A 26 -10.27 3.00 -2.45
CA GLU A 26 -10.49 4.35 -1.91
C GLU A 26 -11.97 4.74 -1.95
N GLU A 27 -12.68 4.41 -3.02
CA GLU A 27 -14.13 4.64 -3.12
C GLU A 27 -14.89 3.78 -2.11
N TRP A 28 -14.49 2.52 -1.91
CA TRP A 28 -15.07 1.67 -0.87
C TRP A 28 -14.88 2.26 0.53
N LEU A 29 -13.68 2.77 0.85
CA LEU A 29 -13.45 3.49 2.11
C LEU A 29 -14.37 4.70 2.25
N ARG A 30 -14.69 5.38 1.14
CA ARG A 30 -15.55 6.58 1.14
C ARG A 30 -16.99 6.18 1.43
N GLY A 31 -17.49 5.16 0.74
CA GLY A 31 -18.83 4.61 0.95
C GLY A 31 -19.07 4.06 2.37
N LYS A 32 -18.00 3.77 3.13
CA LYS A 32 -18.05 3.33 4.53
C LYS A 32 -17.73 4.42 5.56
N ASN A 33 -17.49 5.66 5.13
CA ASN A 33 -17.03 6.75 6.00
C ASN A 33 -15.72 6.44 6.76
N LEU A 34 -14.82 5.66 6.13
CA LEU A 34 -13.54 5.21 6.71
C LEU A 34 -12.32 5.96 6.17
N GLN A 35 -12.51 7.13 5.56
CA GLN A 35 -11.42 7.93 4.98
C GLN A 35 -10.34 8.31 6.01
N GLN A 36 -10.73 8.51 7.27
CA GLN A 36 -9.83 8.86 8.36
C GLN A 36 -9.27 7.64 9.12
N SER A 37 -9.54 6.42 8.66
CA SER A 37 -9.15 5.18 9.36
C SER A 37 -7.64 4.88 9.32
N GLY A 38 -6.87 5.57 8.48
CA GLY A 38 -5.47 5.22 8.23
C GLY A 38 -5.28 4.19 7.09
N ALA A 39 -6.36 3.57 6.59
CA ALA A 39 -6.26 2.49 5.61
C ALA A 39 -5.73 2.95 4.24
N ALA A 40 -6.09 4.17 3.79
CA ALA A 40 -5.62 4.71 2.52
C ALA A 40 -4.10 4.97 2.53
N GLN A 41 -3.57 5.47 3.65
CA GLN A 41 -2.14 5.72 3.85
C GLN A 41 -1.32 4.44 3.71
N MET A 42 -1.89 3.29 4.09
CA MET A 42 -1.23 1.98 3.93
C MET A 42 -1.11 1.56 2.46
N LEU A 43 -1.95 2.10 1.57
CA LEU A 43 -1.88 1.83 0.13
C LEU A 43 -0.84 2.71 -0.58
N GLU A 44 -0.33 3.76 0.05
CA GLU A 44 0.60 4.73 -0.57
C GLU A 44 1.86 4.04 -1.15
N LEU A 45 2.39 3.05 -0.44
CA LEU A 45 3.51 2.22 -0.91
C LEU A 45 3.19 1.50 -2.24
N LEU A 46 1.95 1.02 -2.40
CA LEU A 46 1.48 0.37 -3.62
C LEU A 46 1.16 1.40 -4.71
N ILE A 47 0.67 2.58 -4.34
CA ILE A 47 0.42 3.71 -5.25
C ILE A 47 1.74 4.13 -5.91
N GLN A 48 2.80 4.37 -5.13
CA GLN A 48 4.12 4.73 -5.65
C GLN A 48 4.68 3.63 -6.57
N ALA A 49 4.50 2.35 -6.21
CA ALA A 49 4.92 1.24 -7.07
C ALA A 49 4.17 1.23 -8.42
N ALA A 50 2.86 1.47 -8.40
CA ALA A 50 2.05 1.57 -9.61
C ALA A 50 2.41 2.79 -10.48
N GLN A 51 2.73 3.92 -9.86
CA GLN A 51 3.21 5.12 -10.53
C GLN A 51 4.60 4.90 -11.16
N LEU A 52 5.52 4.25 -10.44
CA LEU A 52 6.85 3.88 -10.95
C LEU A 52 6.76 3.03 -12.22
N LEU A 53 5.81 2.09 -12.29
CA LEU A 53 5.58 1.31 -13.50
C LEU A 53 5.16 2.17 -14.70
N GLN A 54 4.46 3.28 -14.47
CA GLN A 54 3.92 4.13 -15.54
C GLN A 54 4.80 5.32 -15.94
N LEU A 55 5.72 5.75 -15.07
CA LEU A 55 6.65 6.84 -15.38
C LEU A 55 7.59 6.46 -16.53
N LYS A 56 8.10 7.49 -17.21
CA LYS A 56 9.22 7.34 -18.15
C LYS A 56 10.49 6.96 -17.37
N LYS A 57 11.42 6.27 -18.05
CA LYS A 57 12.58 5.61 -17.42
C LYS A 57 13.83 5.75 -18.30
N LYS A 58 14.02 6.93 -18.91
CA LYS A 58 15.06 7.13 -19.94
C LYS A 58 16.05 8.23 -19.59
N THR A 59 15.57 9.39 -19.17
CA THR A 59 16.44 10.58 -19.00
C THR A 59 16.82 10.81 -17.55
N LEU A 60 17.77 11.71 -17.30
CA LEU A 60 18.13 12.11 -15.94
C LEU A 60 16.93 12.72 -15.20
N GLU A 61 16.14 13.53 -15.88
CA GLU A 61 14.92 14.15 -15.34
C GLU A 61 13.87 13.10 -14.96
N ASP A 62 13.75 12.02 -15.75
CA ASP A 62 12.90 10.88 -15.39
C ASP A 62 13.38 10.21 -14.09
N ALA A 63 14.70 10.08 -13.92
CA ALA A 63 15.29 9.50 -12.73
C ALA A 63 15.04 10.38 -11.48
N GLU A 64 15.24 11.69 -11.60
CA GLU A 64 14.94 12.66 -10.54
C GLU A 64 13.46 12.65 -10.16
N ALA A 65 12.56 12.58 -11.16
CA ALA A 65 11.12 12.49 -10.93
C ALA A 65 10.74 11.20 -10.17
N ILE A 66 11.33 10.06 -10.53
CA ILE A 66 11.15 8.79 -9.81
C ILE A 66 11.65 8.91 -8.37
N CYS A 67 12.84 9.49 -8.15
CA CYS A 67 13.43 9.64 -6.82
C CYS A 67 12.58 10.55 -5.92
N SER A 68 12.03 11.62 -6.48
CA SER A 68 11.17 12.57 -5.77
C SER A 68 9.79 12.01 -5.44
N MET A 69 9.24 11.16 -6.31
CA MET A 69 7.92 10.53 -6.12
C MET A 69 7.98 9.34 -5.16
N CYS A 70 8.99 8.47 -5.29
CA CYS A 70 9.11 7.22 -4.54
C CYS A 70 9.70 7.43 -3.13
N THR A 71 9.00 8.17 -2.27
CA THR A 71 9.46 8.49 -0.90
C THR A 71 9.27 7.37 0.12
N LEU A 72 8.31 6.47 -0.10
CA LEU A 72 8.00 5.35 0.82
C LEU A 72 8.58 4.00 0.34
N LEU A 73 8.87 3.87 -0.94
CA LEU A 73 9.61 2.72 -1.46
C LEU A 73 11.09 2.84 -1.07
N THR A 74 11.69 1.72 -0.64
CA THR A 74 13.14 1.67 -0.42
C THR A 74 13.88 1.65 -1.75
N THR A 75 15.13 2.12 -1.74
CA THR A 75 16.03 2.06 -2.90
C THR A 75 16.09 0.65 -3.50
N GLN A 76 16.13 -0.39 -2.67
CA GLN A 76 16.12 -1.78 -3.15
C GLN A 76 14.81 -2.16 -3.86
N GLN A 77 13.66 -1.69 -3.36
CA GLN A 77 12.37 -1.94 -3.99
C GLN A 77 12.25 -1.24 -5.35
N ILE A 78 12.68 0.03 -5.44
CA ILE A 78 12.69 0.81 -6.69
C ILE A 78 13.56 0.09 -7.73
N VAL A 79 14.82 -0.23 -7.36
CA VAL A 79 15.75 -0.95 -8.23
C VAL A 79 15.21 -2.30 -8.64
N LYS A 80 14.55 -3.04 -7.72
CA LYS A 80 13.94 -4.33 -8.04
C LYS A 80 12.82 -4.19 -9.07
N ILE A 81 11.92 -3.23 -8.91
CA ILE A 81 10.81 -2.97 -9.85
C ILE A 81 11.38 -2.61 -11.23
N LEU A 82 12.36 -1.71 -11.30
CA LEU A 82 13.00 -1.31 -12.55
C LEU A 82 13.68 -2.50 -13.26
N ASN A 83 14.33 -3.39 -12.52
CA ASN A 83 14.95 -4.61 -13.07
C ASN A 83 13.93 -5.65 -13.57
N LEU A 84 12.76 -5.73 -12.93
CA LEU A 84 11.69 -6.66 -13.31
C LEU A 84 10.82 -6.10 -14.44
N TYR A 85 10.91 -4.80 -14.72
CA TYR A 85 10.09 -4.13 -15.72
C TYR A 85 10.24 -4.79 -17.10
N THR A 86 9.13 -5.30 -17.61
CA THR A 86 9.04 -6.02 -18.88
C THR A 86 8.10 -5.24 -19.80
N PRO A 87 8.62 -4.63 -20.87
CA PRO A 87 7.83 -3.98 -21.90
C PRO A 87 6.80 -4.94 -22.52
N VAL A 88 5.54 -4.51 -22.65
CA VAL A 88 4.46 -5.35 -23.23
C VAL A 88 3.92 -4.83 -24.56
N ASN A 89 4.36 -3.67 -25.02
CA ASN A 89 4.00 -3.09 -26.32
C ASN A 89 5.17 -2.27 -26.90
N GLU A 90 5.02 -1.83 -28.14
CA GLU A 90 6.03 -1.08 -28.92
C GLU A 90 6.34 0.32 -28.39
N PHE A 91 5.53 0.85 -27.47
CA PHE A 91 5.75 2.14 -26.83
C PHE A 91 6.54 2.04 -25.53
N GLU A 92 6.84 0.82 -25.07
CA GLU A 92 7.63 0.54 -23.88
C GLU A 92 9.04 0.07 -24.28
N GLU A 93 10.04 0.61 -23.60
CA GLU A 93 11.42 0.17 -23.71
C GLU A 93 11.90 -0.44 -22.41
N ARG A 94 12.84 -1.38 -22.52
CA ARG A 94 13.46 -1.99 -21.36
C ARG A 94 14.31 -0.95 -20.63
N VAL A 95 14.20 -0.94 -19.30
CA VAL A 95 15.04 -0.07 -18.47
C VAL A 95 16.50 -0.47 -18.63
N THR A 96 17.35 0.52 -18.89
CA THR A 96 18.79 0.29 -19.08
C THR A 96 19.50 0.14 -17.73
N VAL A 97 20.62 -0.59 -17.73
CA VAL A 97 21.47 -0.73 -16.53
C VAL A 97 22.04 0.62 -16.11
N ALA A 98 22.35 1.50 -17.06
CA ALA A 98 22.82 2.86 -16.79
C ALA A 98 21.77 3.66 -16.00
N PHE A 99 20.52 3.67 -16.46
CA PHE A 99 19.43 4.36 -15.76
C PHE A 99 19.23 3.84 -14.32
N ILE A 100 19.33 2.53 -14.11
CA ILE A 100 19.23 1.93 -12.76
C ILE A 100 20.39 2.41 -11.87
N ARG A 101 21.60 2.52 -12.42
CA ARG A 101 22.77 3.04 -11.69
C ARG A 101 22.60 4.52 -11.35
N ASP A 102 21.98 5.31 -12.22
CA ASP A 102 21.70 6.72 -11.97
C ASP A 102 20.74 6.88 -10.80
N ILE A 103 19.66 6.08 -10.75
CA ILE A 103 18.73 6.01 -9.61
C ILE A 103 19.47 5.64 -8.31
N GLN A 104 20.33 4.62 -8.35
CA GLN A 104 21.10 4.20 -7.17
C GLN A 104 22.02 5.31 -6.65
N THR A 105 22.62 6.08 -7.57
CA THR A 105 23.50 7.20 -7.23
C THR A 105 22.70 8.34 -6.59
N HIS A 106 21.53 8.69 -7.15
CA HIS A 106 20.65 9.73 -6.59
C HIS A 106 20.12 9.38 -5.20
N LEU A 107 19.87 8.09 -4.94
CA LEU A 107 19.30 7.62 -3.68
C LEU A 107 20.37 7.19 -2.66
N GLN A 108 21.67 7.37 -2.96
CA GLN A 108 22.77 6.87 -2.13
C GLN A 108 22.75 7.42 -0.69
N GLU A 109 22.27 8.65 -0.50
CA GLU A 109 22.21 9.29 0.82
C GLU A 109 20.99 8.88 1.66
N ARG A 110 20.05 8.11 1.08
CA ARG A 110 18.90 7.62 1.84
C ARG A 110 19.32 6.55 2.83
N ASN A 111 18.98 6.78 4.09
CA ASN A 111 19.12 5.78 5.15
C ASN A 111 17.97 4.76 5.12
N ASP A 112 17.77 4.12 3.96
CA ASP A 112 16.71 3.14 3.75
C ASP A 112 17.07 1.81 4.44
N PRO A 113 16.09 1.10 5.05
CA PRO A 113 16.33 -0.24 5.56
C PRO A 113 16.67 -1.21 4.42
N PRO A 114 17.51 -2.23 4.66
CA PRO A 114 17.92 -3.20 3.64
C PRO A 114 16.81 -4.20 3.27
N GLN A 115 15.58 -3.96 3.69
CA GLN A 115 14.46 -4.87 3.52
C GLN A 115 13.81 -4.69 2.14
N LEU A 116 13.74 -5.79 1.37
CA LEU A 116 13.06 -5.81 0.09
C LEU A 116 11.55 -6.04 0.23
N LEU A 117 11.14 -7.04 1.00
CA LEU A 117 9.73 -7.44 1.13
C LEU A 117 9.08 -6.80 2.34
N LEU A 118 7.83 -6.36 2.20
CA LEU A 118 7.03 -5.86 3.31
C LEU A 118 6.70 -7.01 4.27
N ASP A 119 6.69 -6.72 5.57
CA ASP A 119 6.24 -7.68 6.58
C ASP A 119 4.71 -7.78 6.57
N PHE A 120 4.18 -8.87 6.02
CA PHE A 120 2.74 -9.13 5.96
C PHE A 120 2.16 -9.60 7.30
N LYS A 121 3.00 -9.88 8.30
CA LYS A 121 2.59 -10.25 9.66
C LYS A 121 2.58 -9.06 10.61
N HIS A 122 2.96 -7.87 10.13
CA HIS A 122 2.93 -6.67 10.94
C HIS A 122 1.50 -6.40 11.44
N MET A 123 1.38 -6.16 12.75
CA MET A 123 0.13 -5.78 13.40
C MET A 123 0.31 -4.41 14.03
N PHE A 124 -0.58 -3.47 13.69
CA PHE A 124 -0.63 -2.18 14.35
C PHE A 124 -1.12 -2.36 15.79
N PRO A 125 -0.54 -1.66 16.77
CA PRO A 125 -1.05 -1.70 18.14
C PRO A 125 -2.48 -1.17 18.16
N VAL A 126 -3.40 -1.97 18.68
CA VAL A 126 -4.80 -1.56 18.85
C VAL A 126 -4.95 -0.69 20.09
N LEU A 127 -5.72 0.39 19.97
CA LEU A 127 -6.12 1.24 21.08
C LEU A 127 -7.62 1.07 21.32
N PHE A 128 -8.02 0.98 22.58
CA PHE A 128 -9.42 0.90 23.00
C PHE A 128 -9.80 2.21 23.71
N PRO A 129 -10.10 3.28 22.97
CA PRO A 129 -10.52 4.53 23.58
C PRO A 129 -11.82 4.32 24.35
N PHE A 130 -11.99 5.07 25.44
CA PHE A 130 -13.25 5.09 26.16
C PHE A 130 -14.38 5.55 25.22
N ASN A 131 -15.37 4.68 25.02
CA ASN A 131 -16.54 4.94 24.20
C ASN A 131 -17.80 4.70 25.06
N PRO A 132 -18.39 5.75 25.67
CA PRO A 132 -19.52 5.59 26.56
C PRO A 132 -20.74 5.08 25.81
N SER A 133 -21.53 4.22 26.47
CA SER A 133 -22.82 3.77 25.96
C SER A 133 -23.93 4.68 26.46
N SER A 134 -24.92 4.94 25.61
CA SER A 134 -26.18 5.60 26.01
C SER A 134 -27.18 4.63 26.64
N ILE A 135 -26.86 3.33 26.69
CA ILE A 135 -27.73 2.30 27.28
C ILE A 135 -27.72 2.45 28.80
N THR A 136 -28.92 2.60 29.37
CA THR A 136 -29.11 2.56 30.82
C THR A 136 -29.25 1.12 31.29
N MET A 137 -28.64 0.77 32.42
CA MET A 137 -28.68 -0.60 32.96
C MET A 137 -30.12 -1.08 33.23
N ASP A 138 -30.98 -0.17 33.65
CA ASP A 138 -32.40 -0.45 33.91
C ASP A 138 -33.21 -0.80 32.65
N SER A 139 -32.70 -0.51 31.45
CA SER A 139 -33.38 -0.88 30.19
C SER A 139 -33.01 -2.28 29.70
N ILE A 140 -31.96 -2.89 30.24
CA ILE A 140 -31.43 -4.18 29.79
C ILE A 140 -32.30 -5.32 30.33
N HIS A 141 -32.69 -6.23 29.44
CA HIS A 141 -33.42 -7.46 29.75
C HIS A 141 -32.66 -8.66 29.18
N ILE A 142 -32.65 -9.77 29.90
CA ILE A 142 -31.98 -11.00 29.47
C ILE A 142 -32.98 -11.82 28.64
N PRO A 143 -32.69 -12.12 27.35
CA PRO A 143 -33.55 -12.99 26.55
C PRO A 143 -33.64 -14.40 27.13
N ALA A 144 -34.85 -14.99 27.13
CA ALA A 144 -35.09 -16.35 27.63
C ALA A 144 -34.25 -17.41 26.89
N SER A 145 -33.92 -17.18 25.61
CA SER A 145 -33.07 -18.07 24.81
C SER A 145 -31.65 -18.24 25.36
N LEU A 146 -31.20 -17.37 26.26
CA LEU A 146 -29.91 -17.51 26.94
C LEU A 146 -29.95 -18.50 28.11
N ASN A 147 -31.13 -18.99 28.52
CA ASN A 147 -31.33 -19.94 29.62
C ASN A 147 -30.70 -19.49 30.95
N LEU A 148 -30.75 -18.18 31.23
CA LEU A 148 -30.21 -17.56 32.44
C LEU A 148 -31.31 -17.23 33.46
N GLU A 149 -32.34 -18.08 33.57
CA GLU A 149 -33.52 -17.85 34.44
C GLU A 149 -33.18 -17.80 35.93
N PHE A 150 -32.00 -18.30 36.31
CA PHE A 150 -31.48 -18.23 37.68
C PHE A 150 -30.97 -16.81 38.07
N LEU A 151 -30.82 -15.90 37.09
CA LEU A 151 -30.44 -14.51 37.35
C LEU A 151 -31.67 -13.64 37.58
N HIS A 152 -31.62 -12.79 38.61
CA HIS A 152 -32.63 -11.79 38.91
C HIS A 152 -32.05 -10.40 38.75
N LYS A 153 -32.78 -9.52 38.05
CA LYS A 153 -32.44 -8.11 37.95
C LYS A 153 -32.74 -7.43 39.29
N VAL A 154 -31.79 -6.64 39.79
CA VAL A 154 -31.89 -5.85 41.03
C VAL A 154 -31.89 -4.37 40.67
#